data_AF-A0A1S2RAQ5-F1
#
_entry.id   AF-A0A1S2RAQ5-F1
#
_cell.length_a   1.000
_cell.length_b   1.000
_cell.length_c   1.000
_cell.angle_alpha   90.00
_cell.angle_beta   90.00
_cell.angle_gamma   90.00
#
_symmetry.space_group_name_H-M   'P 1'
#
loop_
_entity.id
_entity.type
_entity.pdbx_description
1 polymer ?
#
loop_
_entity_poly.entity_id
_entity_poly.type
_entity_poly.pdbx_seq_one_letter_code
_entity_poly.pdbx_strand_id
1 'polypeptide(L)'
;MTLLKKSHGRSTSGFFLGIGLTLFIAIAAKYLSQLPFLSILGQLVISILIGVLWRASSAVPPSIRAGTNFSSKKLLRIGIILLGMRLNLADILHAGPLVFLLAVIHIAFTLAAVYLFSRWFKAGKELSILTACGTAICGAAAVVAIAAQIKAKDEETAIAAASVAILGTIFTLIYTLLYPVLGLSPHAYGIFAGSTLHEIAHVIAAAAPAGKNAIDLAVIVKLTRVALLVPVALLIGFFMKSKASEQSKRDWRKLPVPWFIIGFIAASSVHTLGIFPDYISNFAVLAAYMLIAMAMAGLGLSVDLSAFKRLGLPSFAAGLIGSVLLSFLGYYLIHLFHLV
;
A
#
# COMPACT_ATOMS: atom_id res chain seq x y z
N MET A 1 2.36 -53.31 -2.20
CA MET A 1 1.13 -52.52 -2.01
C MET A 1 1.06 -52.04 -0.57
N THR A 2 1.85 -51.01 -0.22
CA THR A 2 1.71 -50.30 1.07
C THR A 2 2.21 -48.88 0.89
N LEU A 3 1.34 -48.05 0.30
CA LEU A 3 1.52 -46.61 0.25
C LEU A 3 1.44 -46.07 1.68
N LEU A 4 2.59 -45.67 2.23
CA LEU A 4 2.66 -44.87 3.45
C LEU A 4 1.98 -43.52 3.19
N LYS A 5 0.70 -43.48 3.50
CA LYS A 5 -0.13 -42.28 3.62
C LYS A 5 0.43 -41.43 4.76
N LYS A 6 1.42 -40.59 4.46
CA LYS A 6 1.94 -39.58 5.39
C LYS A 6 0.88 -38.50 5.55
N SER A 7 0.04 -38.71 6.56
CA SER A 7 -0.86 -37.72 7.15
C SER A 7 -0.12 -36.39 7.29
N HIS A 8 -0.49 -35.40 6.48
CA HIS A 8 -0.09 -34.00 6.66
C HIS A 8 -0.84 -33.44 7.87
N GLY A 9 -0.52 -33.93 9.06
CA GLY A 9 -0.85 -33.24 10.30
C GLY A 9 -0.17 -31.89 10.24
N ARG A 10 -0.95 -30.80 10.26
CA ARG A 10 -0.41 -29.47 10.55
C ARG A 10 0.29 -29.58 11.90
N SER A 11 1.62 -29.63 11.91
CA SER A 11 2.37 -29.49 13.15
C SER A 11 2.05 -28.10 13.70
N THR A 12 1.30 -28.05 14.79
CA THR A 12 0.89 -26.81 15.46
C THR A 12 2.11 -25.94 15.77
N SER A 13 3.23 -26.57 16.10
CA SER A 13 4.53 -25.93 16.30
C SER A 13 5.02 -25.19 15.04
N GLY A 14 4.95 -25.80 13.86
CA GLY A 14 5.34 -25.16 12.60
C GLY A 14 4.49 -23.92 12.27
N PHE A 15 3.20 -23.95 12.59
CA PHE A 15 2.32 -22.80 12.41
C PHE A 15 2.76 -21.59 13.26
N PHE A 16 2.98 -21.80 14.57
CA PHE A 16 3.43 -20.72 15.46
C PHE A 16 4.84 -20.24 15.13
N LEU A 17 5.75 -21.14 14.72
CA LEU A 17 7.08 -20.75 14.24
C LEU A 17 7.03 -19.85 13.00
N GLY A 18 6.11 -20.11 12.06
CA GLY A 18 5.92 -19.26 10.90
C GLY A 18 5.42 -17.85 11.25
N ILE A 19 4.51 -17.73 12.23
CA ILE A 19 4.06 -16.43 12.75
C ILE A 19 5.17 -15.74 13.54
N GLY A 20 5.93 -16.49 14.34
CA GLY A 20 7.07 -15.99 15.10
C GLY A 20 8.15 -15.42 14.18
N LEU A 21 8.43 -16.09 13.06
CA LEU A 21 9.38 -15.60 12.05
C LEU A 21 8.92 -14.28 11.42
N THR A 22 7.64 -14.17 11.02
CA THR A 22 7.14 -12.92 10.43
C THR A 22 7.09 -11.78 11.45
N LEU A 23 6.79 -12.09 12.72
CA LEU A 23 6.89 -11.13 13.83
C LEU A 23 8.31 -10.66 14.05
N PHE A 24 9.27 -11.59 14.08
CA PHE A 24 10.69 -11.27 14.23
C PHE A 24 11.18 -10.33 13.11
N ILE A 25 10.85 -10.65 11.85
CA ILE A 25 11.17 -9.79 10.70
C ILE A 25 10.50 -8.42 10.83
N ALA A 26 9.22 -8.36 11.22
CA ALA A 26 8.49 -7.11 11.38
C ALA A 26 9.07 -6.21 12.48
N ILE A 27 9.49 -6.80 13.61
CA ILE A 27 10.16 -6.09 14.70
C ILE A 27 11.53 -5.59 14.24
N ALA A 28 12.33 -6.46 13.61
CA ALA A 28 13.63 -6.08 13.06
C ALA A 28 13.47 -4.90 12.07
N ALA A 29 12.52 -5.00 11.14
CA ALA A 29 12.21 -3.94 10.18
C ALA A 29 11.75 -2.64 10.83
N LYS A 30 10.97 -2.71 11.92
CA LYS A 30 10.57 -1.52 12.69
C LYS A 30 11.79 -0.79 13.24
N TYR A 31 12.70 -1.48 13.93
CA TYR A 31 13.91 -0.87 14.46
C TYR A 31 14.86 -0.40 13.35
N LEU A 32 14.99 -1.18 12.27
CA LEU A 32 15.82 -0.80 11.14
C LEU A 32 15.28 0.45 10.43
N SER A 33 13.96 0.63 10.38
CA SER A 33 13.33 1.85 9.86
C SER A 33 13.55 3.10 10.72
N GLN A 34 14.14 2.99 11.91
CA GLN A 34 14.51 4.13 12.73
C GLN A 34 15.94 4.61 12.44
N LEU A 35 16.75 3.79 11.76
CA LEU A 35 18.10 4.17 11.37
C LEU A 35 18.07 5.27 10.29
N PRO A 36 19.04 6.20 10.31
CA PRO A 36 19.18 7.17 9.24
C PRO A 36 19.32 6.46 7.89
N PHE A 37 18.83 7.08 6.81
CA PHE A 37 18.66 6.52 5.46
C PHE A 37 17.57 5.45 5.31
N LEU A 38 17.44 4.52 6.26
CA LEU A 38 16.44 3.44 6.18
C LEU A 38 15.04 3.90 6.60
N SER A 39 14.92 5.01 7.34
CA SER A 39 13.63 5.64 7.65
C SER A 39 12.83 6.05 6.43
N ILE A 40 13.49 6.34 5.32
CA ILE A 40 12.84 6.74 4.06
C ILE A 40 12.18 5.53 3.38
N LEU A 41 12.72 4.32 3.55
CA LEU A 41 12.09 3.10 3.02
C LEU A 41 10.82 2.75 3.80
N GLY A 42 10.82 2.96 5.12
CA GLY A 42 9.68 2.64 5.98
C GLY A 42 9.57 1.15 6.35
N GLN A 43 8.89 0.88 7.47
CA GLN A 43 8.82 -0.45 8.09
C GLN A 43 8.27 -1.54 7.14
N LEU A 44 7.23 -1.25 6.36
CA LEU A 44 6.56 -2.24 5.51
C LEU A 44 7.48 -2.76 4.39
N VAL A 45 8.26 -1.83 3.82
CA VAL A 45 9.19 -2.07 2.72
C VAL A 45 10.39 -2.86 3.21
N ILE A 46 10.96 -2.46 4.34
CA ILE A 46 12.06 -3.21 4.95
C ILE A 46 11.59 -4.63 5.30
N SER A 47 10.36 -4.79 5.80
CA SER A 47 9.80 -6.12 6.14
C SER A 47 9.73 -7.05 4.92
N ILE A 48 9.21 -6.57 3.78
CA ILE A 48 9.17 -7.38 2.55
C ILE A 48 10.56 -7.66 2.01
N LEU A 49 11.48 -6.67 2.01
CA LEU A 49 12.85 -6.86 1.53
C LEU A 49 13.61 -7.89 2.36
N ILE A 50 13.53 -7.83 3.70
CA ILE A 50 14.11 -8.86 4.56
C ILE A 50 13.51 -10.24 4.25
N GLY A 51 12.19 -10.33 4.05
CA GLY A 51 11.54 -11.58 3.67
C GLY A 51 12.04 -12.17 2.34
N VAL A 52 12.20 -11.32 1.31
CA VAL A 52 12.74 -11.73 0.00
C VAL A 52 14.20 -12.15 0.11
N LEU A 53 15.02 -11.38 0.82
CA LEU A 53 16.44 -11.69 1.03
C LEU A 53 16.60 -13.01 1.80
N TRP A 54 15.79 -13.24 2.82
CA TRP A 54 15.76 -14.50 3.56
C TRP A 54 15.40 -15.67 2.65
N ARG A 55 14.36 -15.50 1.82
CA ARG A 55 13.93 -16.52 0.86
C ARG A 55 15.01 -16.83 -0.18
N ALA A 56 15.82 -15.84 -0.54
CA ALA A 56 16.95 -16.01 -1.45
C ALA A 56 18.13 -16.75 -0.82
N SER A 57 18.46 -16.46 0.45
CA SER A 57 19.60 -17.05 1.14
C SER A 57 19.29 -18.42 1.76
N SER A 58 18.02 -18.70 2.08
CA SER A 58 17.63 -19.89 2.81
C SER A 58 16.25 -20.40 2.40
N ALA A 59 16.13 -21.72 2.26
CA ALA A 59 14.84 -22.34 1.97
C ALA A 59 13.91 -22.20 3.17
N VAL A 60 12.70 -21.68 2.94
CA VAL A 60 11.63 -21.65 3.95
C VAL A 60 11.04 -23.06 4.08
N PRO A 61 11.20 -23.73 5.25
CA PRO A 61 10.72 -25.09 5.43
C PRO A 61 9.21 -25.21 5.18
N PRO A 62 8.72 -26.28 4.53
CA PRO A 62 7.28 -26.47 4.31
C PRO A 62 6.45 -26.44 5.60
N SER A 63 7.04 -26.86 6.72
CA SER A 63 6.42 -26.90 8.04
C SER A 63 5.98 -25.52 8.57
N ILE A 64 6.67 -24.43 8.20
CA ILE A 64 6.36 -23.08 8.70
C ILE A 64 5.52 -22.23 7.73
N ARG A 65 5.33 -22.69 6.48
CA ARG A 65 4.59 -21.96 5.43
C ARG A 65 3.14 -21.66 5.81
N ALA A 66 2.52 -22.49 6.65
CA ALA A 66 1.16 -22.24 7.12
C ALA A 66 1.06 -20.95 7.94
N GLY A 67 2.06 -20.68 8.81
CA GLY A 67 2.11 -19.47 9.63
C GLY A 67 2.48 -18.22 8.84
N THR A 68 3.41 -18.32 7.90
CA THR A 68 3.77 -17.19 7.02
C THR A 68 2.59 -16.80 6.12
N ASN A 69 1.85 -17.78 5.58
CA ASN A 69 0.63 -17.56 4.81
C ASN A 69 -0.53 -17.00 5.64
N PHE A 70 -0.63 -17.41 6.91
CA PHE A 70 -1.60 -16.81 7.82
C PHE A 70 -1.30 -15.32 8.02
N SER A 71 -0.03 -14.97 8.18
CA SER A 71 0.42 -13.57 8.30
C SER A 71 0.08 -12.78 7.05
N SER A 72 0.47 -13.26 5.86
CA SER A 72 0.27 -12.54 4.59
C SER A 72 -1.21 -12.38 4.18
N LYS A 73 -2.14 -13.13 4.78
CA LYS A 73 -3.57 -13.10 4.40
C LYS A 73 -4.50 -12.64 5.50
N LYS A 74 -4.41 -13.23 6.70
CA LYS A 74 -5.34 -12.96 7.81
C LYS A 74 -4.87 -11.76 8.62
N LEU A 75 -3.62 -11.75 9.08
CA LEU A 75 -3.08 -10.60 9.83
C LEU A 75 -3.09 -9.33 8.98
N LEU A 76 -2.81 -9.47 7.69
CA LEU A 76 -2.96 -8.38 6.73
C LEU A 76 -4.35 -7.70 6.79
N ARG A 77 -5.43 -8.49 6.72
CA ARG A 77 -6.80 -7.96 6.70
C ARG A 77 -7.15 -7.28 8.03
N ILE A 78 -6.71 -7.86 9.15
CA ILE A 78 -6.88 -7.26 10.48
C ILE A 78 -6.10 -5.94 10.54
N GLY A 79 -4.86 -5.93 10.07
CA GLY A 79 -4.04 -4.73 9.99
C GLY A 79 -4.68 -3.64 9.15
N ILE A 80 -5.25 -3.97 7.98
CA ILE A 80 -6.00 -3.00 7.16
C ILE A 80 -7.19 -2.44 7.94
N ILE A 81 -8.00 -3.28 8.60
CA ILE A 81 -9.14 -2.81 9.40
C ILE A 81 -8.70 -1.83 10.48
N LEU A 82 -7.68 -2.19 11.26
CA LEU A 82 -7.14 -1.34 12.33
C LEU A 82 -6.52 -0.06 11.78
N LEU A 83 -5.95 -0.08 10.57
CA LEU A 83 -5.44 1.11 9.90
C LEU A 83 -6.56 2.12 9.57
N GLY A 84 -7.82 1.68 9.55
CA GLY A 84 -8.98 2.57 9.48
C GLY A 84 -9.03 3.58 10.63
N MET A 85 -8.52 3.21 11.82
CA MET A 85 -8.38 4.12 12.97
C MET A 85 -7.38 5.27 12.73
N ARG A 86 -6.63 5.25 11.62
CA ARG A 86 -5.77 6.37 11.22
C ARG A 86 -6.55 7.47 10.50
N LEU A 87 -7.69 7.13 9.93
CA LEU A 87 -8.44 8.01 9.04
C LEU A 87 -9.50 8.73 9.87
N ASN A 88 -9.45 10.06 9.87
CA ASN A 88 -10.49 10.91 10.43
C ASN A 88 -11.25 11.55 9.27
N LEU A 89 -12.51 11.15 9.09
CA LEU A 89 -13.34 11.63 7.98
C LEU A 89 -13.69 13.11 8.16
N ALA A 90 -13.73 13.62 9.39
CA ALA A 90 -13.97 15.04 9.65
C ALA A 90 -12.84 15.91 9.09
N ASP A 91 -11.57 15.49 9.25
CA ASP A 91 -10.42 16.22 8.70
C ASP A 91 -10.45 16.26 7.17
N ILE A 92 -10.92 15.19 6.52
CA ILE A 92 -11.10 15.14 5.06
C ILE A 92 -12.21 16.08 4.61
N LEU A 93 -13.33 16.14 5.35
CA LEU A 93 -14.42 17.07 5.05
C LEU A 93 -13.95 18.53 5.23
N HIS A 94 -13.19 18.81 6.28
CA HIS A 94 -12.60 20.13 6.53
C HIS A 94 -11.53 20.53 5.52
N ALA A 95 -10.80 19.55 4.94
CA ALA A 95 -9.86 19.80 3.84
C ALA A 95 -10.53 20.42 2.60
N GLY A 96 -11.85 20.28 2.48
CA GLY A 96 -12.66 20.94 1.48
C GLY A 96 -12.77 20.19 0.15
N PRO A 97 -13.76 20.56 -0.67
CA PRO A 97 -14.10 19.88 -1.91
C PRO A 97 -12.97 19.94 -2.95
N LEU A 98 -12.12 20.98 -2.91
CA LEU A 98 -10.98 21.11 -3.82
C LEU A 98 -9.94 20.01 -3.58
N VAL A 99 -9.59 19.71 -2.33
CA VAL A 99 -8.64 18.63 -2.00
C VAL A 99 -9.19 17.27 -2.46
N PHE A 100 -10.49 17.05 -2.29
CA PHE A 100 -11.15 15.85 -2.79
C PHE A 100 -11.11 15.75 -4.32
N LEU A 101 -11.42 16.84 -5.04
CA LEU A 101 -11.35 16.91 -6.50
C LEU A 101 -9.92 16.62 -6.99
N LEU A 102 -8.91 17.24 -6.39
CA LEU A 102 -7.51 16.96 -6.69
C LEU A 102 -7.20 15.48 -6.49
N ALA A 103 -7.61 14.88 -5.37
CA ALA A 103 -7.38 13.47 -5.10
C ALA A 103 -8.00 12.56 -6.18
N VAL A 104 -9.23 12.84 -6.61
CA VAL A 104 -9.91 12.09 -7.70
C VAL A 104 -9.16 12.22 -9.02
N ILE A 105 -8.77 13.45 -9.41
CA ILE A 105 -8.02 13.69 -10.66
C ILE A 105 -6.67 12.94 -10.64
N HIS A 106 -5.91 13.07 -9.54
CA HIS A 106 -4.63 12.40 -9.38
C HIS A 106 -4.77 10.88 -9.46
N ILE A 107 -5.77 10.31 -8.77
CA ILE A 107 -6.03 8.87 -8.79
C ILE A 107 -6.41 8.40 -10.19
N ALA A 108 -7.40 9.04 -10.83
CA ALA A 108 -7.90 8.64 -12.14
C ALA A 108 -6.79 8.70 -13.20
N PHE A 109 -6.04 9.80 -13.22
CA PHE A 109 -4.91 9.97 -14.13
C PHE A 109 -3.82 8.91 -13.90
N THR A 110 -3.39 8.75 -12.65
CA THR A 110 -2.28 7.82 -12.32
C THR A 110 -2.68 6.38 -12.58
N LEU A 111 -3.91 6.00 -12.24
CA LEU A 111 -4.43 4.67 -12.54
C LEU A 111 -4.38 4.39 -14.04
N ALA A 112 -4.89 5.33 -14.85
CA ALA A 112 -4.88 5.19 -16.31
C ALA A 112 -3.45 5.14 -16.86
N ALA A 113 -2.62 6.12 -16.52
CA ALA A 113 -1.25 6.22 -17.02
C ALA A 113 -0.42 4.99 -16.66
N VAL A 114 -0.32 4.64 -15.37
CA VAL A 114 0.50 3.50 -14.92
C VAL A 114 -0.03 2.18 -15.47
N TYR A 115 -1.35 2.00 -15.54
CA TYR A 115 -1.91 0.80 -16.17
C TYR A 115 -1.52 0.70 -17.65
N LEU A 116 -1.67 1.79 -18.42
CA LEU A 116 -1.30 1.82 -19.84
C LEU A 116 0.19 1.55 -20.06
N PHE A 117 1.07 2.22 -19.31
CA PHE A 117 2.52 1.99 -19.39
C PHE A 117 2.90 0.58 -18.96
N SER A 118 2.27 0.04 -17.91
CA SER A 118 2.52 -1.34 -17.47
C SER A 118 2.15 -2.33 -18.58
N ARG A 119 1.02 -2.12 -19.26
CA ARG A 119 0.60 -2.95 -20.40
C ARG A 119 1.52 -2.77 -21.60
N TRP A 120 2.02 -1.56 -21.85
CA TRP A 120 2.99 -1.28 -22.90
C TRP A 120 4.32 -2.02 -22.65
N PHE A 121 4.80 -2.05 -21.41
CA PHE A 121 5.95 -2.88 -21.01
C PHE A 121 5.64 -4.38 -20.87
N LYS A 122 4.48 -4.82 -21.38
CA LYS A 122 4.05 -6.24 -21.41
C LYS A 122 3.88 -6.87 -20.03
N ALA A 123 3.62 -6.08 -18.99
CA ALA A 123 3.27 -6.63 -17.68
C ALA A 123 1.92 -7.37 -17.71
N GLY A 124 1.81 -8.40 -16.88
CA GLY A 124 0.55 -9.11 -16.62
C GLY A 124 -0.54 -8.16 -16.11
N LYS A 125 -1.81 -8.48 -16.39
CA LYS A 125 -2.95 -7.59 -16.10
C LYS A 125 -3.06 -7.30 -14.60
N GLU A 126 -2.90 -8.31 -13.78
CA GLU A 126 -2.92 -8.23 -12.31
C GLU A 126 -1.80 -7.32 -11.84
N LEU A 127 -0.55 -7.59 -12.23
CA LEU A 127 0.59 -6.74 -11.90
C LEU A 127 0.42 -5.29 -12.37
N SER A 128 -0.16 -5.04 -13.55
CA SER A 128 -0.47 -3.70 -14.04
C SER A 128 -1.47 -2.97 -13.14
N ILE A 129 -2.56 -3.63 -12.74
CA ILE A 129 -3.57 -3.04 -11.83
C ILE A 129 -2.95 -2.76 -10.47
N LEU A 130 -2.17 -3.71 -9.94
CA LEU A 130 -1.51 -3.57 -8.65
C LEU A 130 -0.53 -2.40 -8.64
N THR A 131 0.35 -2.31 -9.64
CA THR A 131 1.32 -1.21 -9.78
C THR A 131 0.57 0.13 -9.88
N ALA A 132 -0.47 0.19 -10.72
CA ALA A 132 -1.27 1.41 -10.88
C ALA A 132 -1.96 1.84 -9.59
N CYS A 133 -2.58 0.92 -8.85
CA CYS A 133 -3.23 1.24 -7.58
C CYS A 133 -2.24 1.66 -6.50
N GLY A 134 -1.08 1.00 -6.45
CA GLY A 134 0.00 1.38 -5.53
C GLY A 134 0.48 2.80 -5.78
N THR A 135 0.80 3.14 -7.02
CA THR A 135 1.23 4.49 -7.42
C THR A 135 0.13 5.53 -7.19
N ALA A 136 -1.12 5.19 -7.50
CA ALA A 136 -2.24 6.12 -7.48
C ALA A 136 -2.84 6.40 -6.11
N ILE A 137 -2.61 5.59 -5.07
CA ILE A 137 -3.39 5.70 -3.81
C ILE A 137 -2.47 5.87 -2.59
N CYS A 138 -1.97 4.76 -2.03
CA CYS A 138 -1.23 4.75 -0.77
C CYS A 138 -0.11 3.70 -0.72
N GLY A 139 0.46 3.37 -1.89
CA GLY A 139 1.65 2.53 -1.97
C GLY A 139 1.37 1.06 -1.69
N ALA A 140 2.19 0.44 -0.84
CA ALA A 140 2.13 -0.99 -0.55
C ALA A 140 0.76 -1.41 0.04
N ALA A 141 0.15 -0.57 0.89
CA ALA A 141 -1.15 -0.87 1.47
C ALA A 141 -2.25 -0.99 0.39
N ALA A 142 -2.24 -0.12 -0.62
CA ALA A 142 -3.17 -0.17 -1.74
C ALA A 142 -2.96 -1.42 -2.59
N VAL A 143 -1.71 -1.73 -2.96
CA VAL A 143 -1.34 -2.94 -3.70
C VAL A 143 -1.96 -4.17 -3.05
N VAL A 144 -1.77 -4.28 -1.74
CA VAL A 144 -2.12 -5.49 -1.01
C VAL A 144 -3.64 -5.61 -0.77
N ALA A 145 -4.32 -4.48 -0.53
CA ALA A 145 -5.78 -4.45 -0.45
C ALA A 145 -6.43 -4.88 -1.78
N ILE A 146 -5.94 -4.36 -2.91
CA ILE A 146 -6.43 -4.70 -4.25
C ILE A 146 -6.08 -6.15 -4.62
N ALA A 147 -4.86 -6.61 -4.30
CA ALA A 147 -4.44 -8.00 -4.53
C ALA A 147 -5.40 -9.00 -3.90
N ALA A 148 -5.86 -8.76 -2.67
CA ALA A 148 -6.81 -9.62 -1.98
C ALA A 148 -8.16 -9.69 -2.68
N GLN A 149 -8.58 -8.62 -3.36
CA GLN A 149 -9.86 -8.52 -4.05
C GLN A 149 -9.81 -9.17 -5.44
N ILE A 150 -8.72 -8.96 -6.18
CA ILE A 150 -8.54 -9.50 -7.52
C ILE A 150 -7.92 -10.90 -7.51
N LYS A 151 -7.59 -11.42 -6.33
CA LYS A 151 -6.90 -12.71 -6.10
C LYS A 151 -5.58 -12.79 -6.86
N ALA A 152 -4.80 -11.70 -6.83
CA ALA A 152 -3.48 -11.65 -7.46
C ALA A 152 -2.53 -12.67 -6.84
N LYS A 153 -1.48 -13.04 -7.59
CA LYS A 153 -0.44 -13.92 -7.07
C LYS A 153 0.40 -13.18 -6.02
N ASP A 154 0.91 -13.94 -5.05
CA ASP A 154 1.76 -13.40 -3.98
C ASP A 154 3.03 -12.73 -4.57
N GLU A 155 3.62 -13.33 -5.62
CA GLU A 155 4.75 -12.75 -6.36
C GLU A 155 4.44 -11.37 -6.97
N GLU A 156 3.32 -11.23 -7.67
CA GLU A 156 2.94 -9.96 -8.32
C GLU A 156 2.64 -8.88 -7.28
N THR A 157 2.01 -9.27 -6.18
CA THR A 157 1.70 -8.39 -5.04
C THR A 157 2.98 -7.86 -4.41
N ALA A 158 3.94 -8.73 -4.15
CA ALA A 158 5.23 -8.36 -3.57
C ALA A 158 6.03 -7.44 -4.50
N ILE A 159 6.06 -7.76 -5.79
CA ILE A 159 6.82 -7.01 -6.77
C ILE A 159 6.24 -5.61 -6.96
N ALA A 160 4.92 -5.47 -7.08
CA ALA A 160 4.27 -4.16 -7.15
C ALA A 160 4.49 -3.35 -5.87
N ALA A 161 4.31 -3.98 -4.69
CA ALA A 161 4.49 -3.30 -3.41
C ALA A 161 5.94 -2.80 -3.23
N ALA A 162 6.93 -3.64 -3.51
CA ALA A 162 8.34 -3.28 -3.44
C ALA A 162 8.72 -2.20 -4.47
N SER A 163 8.23 -2.30 -5.71
CA SER A 163 8.52 -1.32 -6.76
C SER A 163 8.00 0.06 -6.39
N VAL A 164 6.75 0.15 -5.96
CA VAL A 164 6.11 1.41 -5.56
C VAL A 164 6.77 2.01 -4.32
N ALA A 165 7.17 1.18 -3.36
CA ALA A 165 7.90 1.60 -2.18
C ALA A 165 9.27 2.23 -2.49
N ILE A 166 10.05 1.58 -3.36
CA ILE A 166 11.35 2.09 -3.82
C ILE A 166 11.14 3.42 -4.54
N LEU A 167 10.14 3.52 -5.40
CA LEU A 167 9.78 4.77 -6.07
C LEU A 167 9.39 5.85 -5.07
N GLY A 168 8.57 5.54 -4.07
CA GLY A 168 8.23 6.47 -2.99
C GLY A 168 9.46 7.03 -2.28
N THR A 169 10.45 6.18 -2.02
CA THR A 169 11.73 6.57 -1.39
C THR A 169 12.53 7.51 -2.29
N ILE A 170 12.67 7.16 -3.57
CA ILE A 170 13.35 7.99 -4.57
C ILE A 170 12.69 9.36 -4.68
N PHE A 171 11.36 9.39 -4.83
CA PHE A 171 10.61 10.65 -4.96
C PHE A 171 10.63 11.47 -3.68
N THR A 172 10.68 10.85 -2.49
CA THR A 172 10.86 11.57 -1.23
C THR A 172 12.16 12.35 -1.22
N LEU A 173 13.27 11.71 -1.59
CA LEU A 173 14.58 12.36 -1.68
C LEU A 173 14.57 13.49 -2.71
N ILE A 174 14.03 13.24 -3.90
CA ILE A 174 13.89 14.24 -4.95
C ILE A 174 13.07 15.43 -4.44
N TYR A 175 11.93 15.19 -3.81
CA TYR A 175 11.04 16.25 -3.33
C TYR A 175 11.67 17.08 -2.21
N THR A 176 12.37 16.43 -1.29
CA THR A 176 13.10 17.08 -0.20
C THR A 176 14.15 18.04 -0.76
N LEU A 177 14.87 17.63 -1.80
CA LEU A 177 15.90 18.44 -2.47
C LEU A 177 15.31 19.50 -3.41
N LEU A 178 14.15 19.24 -4.01
CA LEU A 178 13.48 20.16 -4.93
C LEU A 178 12.72 21.28 -4.21
N TYR A 179 12.31 21.09 -2.95
CA TYR A 179 11.50 22.08 -2.23
C TYR A 179 12.02 23.53 -2.34
N PRO A 180 13.33 23.83 -2.11
CA PRO A 180 13.84 25.19 -2.17
C PRO A 180 13.78 25.85 -3.57
N VAL A 181 13.70 25.05 -4.63
CA VAL A 181 13.72 25.53 -6.03
C VAL A 181 12.34 25.50 -6.70
N LEU A 182 11.34 24.87 -6.09
CA LEU A 182 9.99 24.77 -6.64
C LEU A 182 9.19 26.08 -6.52
N GLY A 183 9.63 27.01 -5.67
CA GLY A 183 8.94 28.30 -5.46
C GLY A 183 7.54 28.18 -4.86
N LEU A 184 7.20 27.03 -4.27
CA LEU A 184 5.91 26.76 -3.64
C LEU A 184 5.91 27.24 -2.19
N SER A 185 4.83 27.86 -1.74
CA SER A 185 4.62 28.11 -0.31
C SER A 185 4.59 26.79 0.48
N PRO A 186 4.84 26.81 1.81
CA PRO A 186 4.69 25.61 2.64
C PRO A 186 3.31 24.94 2.52
N HIS A 187 2.27 25.76 2.34
CA HIS A 187 0.90 25.28 2.13
C HIS A 187 0.78 24.54 0.79
N ALA A 188 1.19 25.18 -0.31
CA ALA A 188 1.19 24.59 -1.65
C ALA A 188 2.01 23.30 -1.72
N TYR A 189 3.19 23.31 -1.10
CA TYR A 189 4.08 22.16 -1.05
C TYR A 189 3.49 21.01 -0.22
N GLY A 190 2.77 21.32 0.86
CA GLY A 190 2.02 20.31 1.62
C GLY A 190 0.97 19.61 0.74
N ILE A 191 0.18 20.38 -0.03
CA ILE A 191 -0.78 19.83 -0.99
C ILE A 191 -0.07 18.99 -2.05
N PHE A 192 1.03 19.50 -2.63
CA PHE A 192 1.84 18.82 -3.63
C PHE A 192 2.33 17.45 -3.14
N ALA A 193 3.08 17.45 -2.04
CA ALA A 193 3.66 16.23 -1.47
C ALA A 193 2.55 15.22 -1.09
N GLY A 194 1.48 15.70 -0.46
CA GLY A 194 0.32 14.90 -0.10
C GLY A 194 -0.43 14.32 -1.30
N SER A 195 -0.52 15.06 -2.41
CA SER A 195 -1.29 14.65 -3.59
C SER A 195 -0.49 13.75 -4.53
N THR A 196 0.83 13.71 -4.47
CA THR A 196 1.66 12.95 -5.44
C THR A 196 2.49 11.82 -4.84
N LEU A 197 2.99 11.92 -3.59
CA LEU A 197 3.87 10.88 -3.03
C LEU A 197 3.14 9.56 -2.75
N HIS A 198 3.89 8.48 -2.54
CA HIS A 198 3.32 7.13 -2.56
C HIS A 198 2.72 6.70 -1.22
N GLU A 199 3.38 7.05 -0.11
CA GLU A 199 2.99 6.63 1.23
C GLU A 199 3.07 7.78 2.22
N ILE A 200 2.40 7.64 3.36
CA ILE A 200 2.37 8.71 4.37
C ILE A 200 3.77 8.96 4.98
N ALA A 201 4.59 7.92 5.15
CA ALA A 201 5.97 8.09 5.63
C ALA A 201 6.81 8.95 4.66
N HIS A 202 6.69 8.68 3.35
CA HIS A 202 7.30 9.48 2.28
C HIS A 202 6.83 10.93 2.31
N VAL A 203 5.52 11.13 2.49
CA VAL A 203 4.92 12.47 2.59
C VAL A 203 5.49 13.26 3.75
N ILE A 204 5.51 12.67 4.95
CA ILE A 204 6.01 13.33 6.16
C ILE A 204 7.49 13.69 5.98
N ALA A 205 8.30 12.76 5.48
CA ALA A 205 9.72 12.99 5.26
C ALA A 205 9.98 14.10 4.22
N ALA A 206 9.25 14.09 3.10
CA ALA A 206 9.40 15.12 2.07
C ALA A 206 8.89 16.49 2.52
N ALA A 207 7.80 16.55 3.28
CA ALA A 207 7.19 17.78 3.79
C ALA A 207 7.96 18.40 4.97
N ALA A 208 8.85 17.63 5.62
CA ALA A 208 9.56 18.08 6.82
C ALA A 208 10.32 19.42 6.66
N PRO A 209 11.06 19.68 5.55
CA PRO A 209 11.74 20.96 5.34
C PRO A 209 10.79 22.16 5.23
N ALA A 210 9.53 21.94 4.85
CA ALA A 210 8.51 22.99 4.75
C ALA A 210 7.80 23.28 6.09
N GLY A 211 8.12 22.54 7.16
CA GLY A 211 7.64 22.77 8.51
C GLY A 211 6.34 22.04 8.87
N LYS A 212 5.95 22.12 10.15
CA LYS A 212 4.86 21.31 10.72
C LYS A 212 3.52 21.48 10.00
N ASN A 213 3.15 22.72 9.65
CA ASN A 213 1.89 23.00 8.96
C ASN A 213 1.82 22.33 7.58
N ALA A 214 2.94 22.28 6.85
CA ALA A 214 3.03 21.58 5.58
C ALA A 214 2.88 20.07 5.76
N ILE A 215 3.50 19.49 6.80
CA ILE A 215 3.36 18.08 7.14
C ILE A 215 1.89 17.73 7.45
N ASP A 216 1.25 18.48 8.35
CA ASP A 216 -0.12 18.21 8.77
C ASP A 216 -1.08 18.27 7.57
N LEU A 217 -0.93 19.29 6.72
CA LEU A 217 -1.71 19.42 5.48
C LEU A 217 -1.43 18.28 4.50
N ALA A 218 -0.16 17.93 4.29
CA ALA A 218 0.22 16.87 3.37
C ALA A 218 -0.33 15.50 3.81
N VAL A 219 -0.34 15.24 5.12
CA VAL A 219 -0.95 14.05 5.71
C VAL A 219 -2.46 14.03 5.45
N ILE A 220 -3.16 15.15 5.66
CA ILE A 220 -4.60 15.25 5.37
C ILE A 220 -4.87 14.97 3.90
N VAL A 221 -4.17 15.64 2.97
CA VAL A 221 -4.33 15.43 1.52
C VAL A 221 -4.04 13.98 1.13
N LYS A 222 -3.03 13.36 1.73
CA LYS A 222 -2.73 11.93 1.51
C LYS A 222 -3.84 11.02 2.04
N LEU A 223 -4.37 11.29 3.23
CA LEU A 223 -5.47 10.51 3.82
C LEU A 223 -6.75 10.62 3.00
N THR A 224 -7.01 11.76 2.35
CA THR A 224 -8.08 11.90 1.35
C THR A 224 -7.92 10.93 0.19
N ARG A 225 -6.71 10.77 -0.36
CA ARG A 225 -6.42 9.74 -1.37
C ARG A 225 -6.59 8.32 -0.81
N VAL A 226 -6.15 8.07 0.42
CA VAL A 226 -6.32 6.76 1.09
C VAL A 226 -7.79 6.41 1.27
N ALA A 227 -8.66 7.37 1.60
CA ALA A 227 -10.10 7.14 1.73
C ALA A 227 -10.71 6.64 0.42
N LEU A 228 -10.21 7.16 -0.72
CA LEU A 228 -10.61 6.76 -2.06
C LEU A 228 -10.15 5.34 -2.45
N LEU A 229 -9.32 4.67 -1.63
CA LEU A 229 -9.03 3.24 -1.78
C LEU A 229 -10.31 2.42 -1.82
N VAL A 230 -11.25 2.70 -0.92
CA VAL A 230 -12.51 1.95 -0.78
C VAL A 230 -13.33 1.97 -2.08
N PRO A 231 -13.73 3.13 -2.62
CA PRO A 231 -14.50 3.16 -3.87
C PRO A 231 -13.70 2.61 -5.05
N VAL A 232 -12.39 2.89 -5.16
CA VAL A 232 -11.55 2.35 -6.24
C VAL A 232 -11.48 0.82 -6.18
N ALA A 233 -11.29 0.25 -5.00
CA ALA A 233 -11.30 -1.19 -4.78
C ALA A 233 -12.64 -1.80 -5.24
N LEU A 234 -13.77 -1.24 -4.80
CA LEU A 234 -15.09 -1.71 -5.23
C LEU A 234 -15.26 -1.67 -6.75
N LEU A 235 -14.86 -0.58 -7.41
CA LEU A 235 -14.92 -0.43 -8.87
C LEU A 235 -14.06 -1.48 -9.58
N ILE A 236 -12.81 -1.68 -9.16
CA ILE A 236 -11.91 -2.68 -9.76
C ILE A 236 -12.49 -4.09 -9.58
N GLY A 237 -12.99 -4.42 -8.39
CA GLY A 237 -13.63 -5.71 -8.12
C GLY A 237 -14.84 -5.96 -9.03
N PHE A 238 -15.65 -4.92 -9.27
CA PHE A 238 -16.78 -4.98 -10.19
C PHE A 238 -16.34 -5.25 -11.64
N PHE A 239 -15.40 -4.47 -12.16
CA PHE A 239 -14.90 -4.61 -13.54
C PHE A 239 -14.22 -5.96 -13.79
N MET A 240 -13.51 -6.52 -12.80
CA MET A 240 -12.84 -7.81 -12.96
C MET A 240 -13.81 -8.99 -12.93
N LYS A 241 -14.88 -8.93 -12.13
CA LYS A 241 -15.94 -9.97 -12.13
C LYS A 241 -16.77 -9.96 -13.42
N SER A 242 -17.07 -8.78 -13.97
CA SER A 242 -17.88 -8.66 -15.19
C SER A 242 -17.23 -9.32 -16.42
N LYS A 243 -15.89 -9.48 -16.44
CA LYS A 243 -15.17 -10.18 -17.52
C LYS A 243 -15.04 -11.69 -17.31
N ALA A 244 -15.24 -12.20 -16.10
CA ALA A 244 -15.17 -13.64 -15.78
C ALA A 244 -16.54 -14.33 -15.81
N SER A 245 -17.62 -13.57 -15.96
CA SER A 245 -19.01 -14.05 -15.86
C SER A 245 -19.83 -13.65 -17.08
N GLU A 246 -19.40 -14.07 -18.27
CA GLU A 246 -20.25 -14.05 -19.47
C GLU A 246 -21.29 -15.19 -19.49
N GLN A 247 -21.30 -16.08 -18.48
CA GLN A 247 -22.16 -17.27 -18.46
C GLN A 247 -23.07 -17.45 -17.23
N SER A 248 -23.10 -16.51 -16.29
CA SER A 248 -24.02 -16.58 -15.14
C SER A 248 -24.71 -15.24 -14.91
N LYS A 249 -26.04 -15.30 -14.79
CA LYS A 249 -26.96 -14.17 -14.56
C LYS A 249 -26.34 -13.17 -13.57
N ARG A 250 -26.28 -11.88 -13.96
CA ARG A 250 -25.81 -10.76 -13.13
C ARG A 250 -26.66 -10.62 -11.86
N ASP A 251 -26.30 -11.36 -10.82
CA ASP A 251 -26.89 -11.20 -9.49
C ASP A 251 -26.17 -10.06 -8.77
N TRP A 252 -26.68 -8.84 -8.96
CA TRP A 252 -26.18 -7.61 -8.33
C TRP A 252 -26.19 -7.68 -6.79
N ARG A 253 -26.96 -8.60 -6.19
CA ARG A 253 -27.03 -8.84 -4.74
C ARG A 253 -25.82 -9.61 -4.19
N LYS A 254 -24.95 -10.15 -5.05
CA LYS A 254 -23.73 -10.90 -4.66
C LYS A 254 -22.44 -10.16 -5.00
N LEU A 255 -22.41 -8.84 -4.77
CA LEU A 255 -21.15 -8.11 -4.72
C LEU A 255 -20.41 -8.53 -3.44
N PRO A 256 -19.29 -9.27 -3.54
CA PRO A 256 -18.52 -9.60 -2.37
C PRO A 256 -17.67 -8.39 -2.05
N VAL A 257 -18.25 -7.39 -1.39
CA VAL A 257 -17.46 -6.38 -0.71
C VAL A 257 -16.59 -7.15 0.29
N PRO A 258 -15.25 -7.10 0.17
CA PRO A 258 -14.41 -7.79 1.13
C PRO A 258 -14.73 -7.25 2.51
N TRP A 259 -15.06 -8.14 3.45
CA TRP A 259 -15.46 -7.77 4.81
C TRP A 259 -14.46 -6.84 5.52
N PHE A 260 -13.17 -6.91 5.15
CA PHE A 260 -12.13 -6.03 5.69
C PHE A 260 -12.25 -4.58 5.20
N ILE A 261 -12.84 -4.33 4.03
CA ILE A 261 -13.17 -2.97 3.57
C ILE A 261 -14.28 -2.39 4.45
N ILE A 262 -15.30 -3.19 4.77
CA ILE A 262 -16.37 -2.79 5.69
C ILE A 262 -15.77 -2.50 7.08
N GLY A 263 -14.89 -3.37 7.57
CA GLY A 263 -14.19 -3.16 8.83
C GLY A 263 -13.33 -1.88 8.84
N PHE A 264 -12.62 -1.57 7.74
CA PHE A 264 -11.86 -0.33 7.60
C PHE A 264 -12.76 0.91 7.73
N ILE A 265 -13.91 0.93 7.04
CA ILE A 265 -14.89 2.03 7.11
C ILE A 265 -15.44 2.15 8.52
N ALA A 266 -15.79 1.03 9.16
CA ALA A 266 -16.30 1.01 10.52
C ALA A 266 -15.25 1.57 11.51
N ALA A 267 -14.00 1.14 11.43
CA ALA A 267 -12.91 1.65 12.27
C ALA A 267 -12.67 3.16 12.06
N SER A 268 -12.65 3.62 10.80
CA SER A 268 -12.55 5.04 10.47
C SER A 268 -13.72 5.86 11.04
N SER A 269 -14.95 5.32 10.95
CA SER A 269 -16.14 5.96 11.52
C SER A 269 -16.06 6.05 13.05
N VAL A 270 -15.61 4.98 13.70
CA VAL A 270 -15.39 4.94 15.16
C VAL A 270 -14.38 5.98 15.61
N HIS A 271 -13.26 6.13 14.87
CA HIS A 271 -12.27 7.15 15.15
C HIS A 271 -12.82 8.57 14.93
N THR A 272 -13.52 8.80 13.81
CA THR A 272 -14.13 10.09 13.47
C THR A 272 -15.15 10.54 14.52
N LEU A 273 -15.94 9.62 15.07
CA LEU A 273 -16.96 9.90 16.08
C LEU A 273 -16.38 10.16 17.47
N GLY A 274 -15.06 10.01 17.67
CA GLY A 274 -14.42 10.20 18.98
C GLY A 274 -14.88 9.19 20.04
N ILE A 275 -15.34 7.99 19.62
CA ILE A 275 -15.87 6.97 20.54
C ILE A 275 -14.79 6.50 21.53
N PHE A 276 -13.53 6.47 21.08
CA PHE A 276 -12.38 6.11 21.90
C PHE A 276 -11.42 7.31 22.05
N PRO A 277 -10.73 7.40 23.20
CA PRO A 277 -9.62 8.36 23.34
C PRO A 277 -8.50 8.13 22.33
N ASP A 278 -7.78 9.20 21.98
CA ASP A 278 -6.71 9.17 20.97
C ASP A 278 -5.63 8.13 21.23
N TYR A 279 -5.31 7.82 22.49
CA TYR A 279 -4.30 6.80 22.81
C TYR A 279 -4.71 5.39 22.35
N ILE A 280 -6.01 5.06 22.35
CA ILE A 280 -6.52 3.77 21.84
C ILE A 280 -6.39 3.74 20.32
N SER A 281 -6.79 4.82 19.65
CA SER A 281 -6.66 4.96 18.19
C SER A 281 -5.19 4.86 17.75
N ASN A 282 -4.29 5.56 18.45
CA ASN A 282 -2.85 5.50 18.20
C ASN A 282 -2.27 4.10 18.42
N PHE A 283 -2.69 3.40 19.48
CA PHE A 283 -2.27 2.02 19.72
C PHE A 283 -2.79 1.07 18.63
N ALA A 284 -4.05 1.23 18.20
CA ALA A 284 -4.63 0.46 17.11
C ALA A 284 -3.87 0.67 15.80
N VAL A 285 -3.48 1.91 15.48
CA VAL A 285 -2.66 2.23 14.32
C VAL A 285 -1.26 1.62 14.42
N LEU A 286 -0.62 1.66 15.60
CA LEU A 286 0.68 1.00 15.81
C LEU A 286 0.58 -0.52 15.61
N ALA A 287 -0.45 -1.15 16.18
CA ALA A 287 -0.73 -2.56 15.99
C ALA A 287 -1.01 -2.88 14.50
N ALA A 288 -1.76 -2.02 13.80
CA ALA A 288 -2.02 -2.14 12.37
C ALA A 288 -0.71 -2.22 11.58
N TYR A 289 0.21 -1.28 11.81
CA TYR A 289 1.51 -1.26 11.14
C TYR A 289 2.33 -2.52 11.41
N MET A 290 2.32 -3.02 12.65
CA MET A 290 3.01 -4.27 12.99
C MET A 290 2.40 -5.48 12.26
N LEU A 291 1.07 -5.60 12.23
CA LEU A 291 0.38 -6.70 11.55
C LEU A 291 0.57 -6.67 10.03
N ILE A 292 0.56 -5.48 9.43
CA ILE A 292 0.84 -5.31 7.99
C ILE A 292 2.32 -5.61 7.71
N ALA A 293 3.25 -5.21 8.58
CA ALA A 293 4.66 -5.55 8.46
C ALA A 293 4.89 -7.08 8.51
N MET A 294 4.23 -7.79 9.43
CA MET A 294 4.25 -9.26 9.47
C MET A 294 3.69 -9.86 8.18
N ALA A 295 2.62 -9.28 7.63
CA ALA A 295 2.07 -9.71 6.36
C ALA A 295 3.06 -9.51 5.20
N MET A 296 3.74 -8.37 5.15
CA MET A 296 4.75 -8.04 4.15
C MET A 296 5.98 -8.96 4.24
N ALA A 297 6.42 -9.28 5.45
CA ALA A 297 7.44 -10.30 5.68
C ALA A 297 7.00 -11.67 5.15
N GLY A 298 5.77 -12.11 5.48
CA GLY A 298 5.22 -13.37 5.00
C GLY A 298 5.08 -13.44 3.48
N LEU A 299 4.76 -12.31 2.84
CA LEU A 299 4.70 -12.17 1.40
C LEU A 299 6.09 -12.28 0.77
N GLY A 300 7.08 -11.54 1.30
CA GLY A 300 8.48 -11.61 0.84
C GLY A 300 9.08 -13.02 0.97
N LEU A 301 8.78 -13.72 2.06
CA LEU A 301 9.19 -15.12 2.28
C LEU A 301 8.60 -16.12 1.27
N SER A 302 7.59 -15.69 0.50
CA SER A 302 6.91 -16.51 -0.51
C SER A 302 7.37 -16.20 -1.95
N VAL A 303 8.28 -15.23 -2.14
CA VAL A 303 8.70 -14.74 -3.46
C VAL A 303 10.11 -15.20 -3.79
N ASP A 304 10.28 -15.83 -4.94
CA ASP A 304 11.60 -16.19 -5.46
C ASP A 304 12.23 -15.01 -6.23
N LEU A 305 13.54 -14.77 -6.06
CA LEU A 305 14.25 -13.64 -6.71
C LEU A 305 14.14 -13.62 -8.24
N SER A 306 14.00 -14.80 -8.86
CA SER A 306 13.80 -14.93 -10.31
C SER A 306 12.50 -14.26 -10.76
N ALA A 307 11.44 -14.30 -9.95
CA ALA A 307 10.20 -13.59 -10.22
C ALA A 307 10.43 -12.08 -10.20
N PHE A 308 11.23 -11.57 -9.25
CA PHE A 308 11.60 -10.15 -9.17
C PHE A 308 12.36 -9.68 -10.41
N LYS A 309 13.33 -10.47 -10.89
CA LYS A 309 14.06 -10.15 -12.14
C LYS A 309 13.16 -10.13 -13.37
N ARG A 310 12.19 -11.05 -13.45
CA ARG A 310 11.29 -11.19 -14.60
C ARG A 310 10.19 -10.13 -14.65
N LEU A 311 9.59 -9.82 -13.49
CA LEU A 311 8.38 -8.99 -13.41
C LEU A 311 8.66 -7.60 -12.84
N GLY A 312 9.78 -7.40 -12.16
CA GLY A 312 10.11 -6.15 -11.48
C GLY A 312 10.36 -4.99 -12.43
N LEU A 313 11.12 -5.20 -13.51
CA LEU A 313 11.50 -4.10 -14.41
C LEU A 313 10.29 -3.44 -15.11
N PRO A 314 9.32 -4.19 -15.69
CA PRO A 314 8.11 -3.60 -16.25
C PRO A 314 7.28 -2.81 -15.24
N SER A 315 7.10 -3.35 -14.03
CA SER A 315 6.32 -2.71 -12.96
C SER A 315 7.03 -1.43 -12.47
N PHE A 316 8.33 -1.51 -12.22
CA PHE A 316 9.14 -0.37 -11.78
C PHE A 316 9.18 0.74 -12.84
N ALA A 317 9.41 0.41 -14.11
CA ALA A 317 9.46 1.40 -15.18
C ALA A 317 8.11 2.11 -15.39
N ALA A 318 7.00 1.37 -15.38
CA ALA A 318 5.67 1.95 -15.48
C ALA A 318 5.35 2.85 -14.27
N GLY A 319 5.66 2.37 -13.06
CA GLY A 319 5.51 3.15 -11.84
C GLY A 319 6.36 4.42 -11.86
N LEU A 320 7.61 4.35 -12.34
CA LEU A 320 8.51 5.49 -12.45
C LEU A 320 7.95 6.57 -13.38
N ILE A 321 7.59 6.19 -14.61
CA ILE A 321 7.00 7.11 -15.58
C ILE A 321 5.71 7.71 -15.03
N GLY A 322 4.83 6.89 -14.46
CA GLY A 322 3.60 7.36 -13.84
C GLY A 322 3.84 8.31 -12.66
N SER A 323 4.86 8.07 -11.84
CA SER A 323 5.23 8.94 -10.72
C SER A 323 5.76 10.30 -11.19
N VAL A 324 6.56 10.30 -12.26
CA VAL A 324 7.03 11.53 -12.91
C VAL A 324 5.83 12.32 -13.45
N LEU A 325 4.96 11.67 -14.23
CA LEU A 325 3.77 12.30 -14.79
C LEU A 325 2.82 12.80 -13.70
N LEU A 326 2.64 12.04 -12.63
CA LEU A 326 1.85 12.43 -11.47
C LEU A 326 2.44 13.66 -10.77
N SER A 327 3.77 13.74 -10.67
CA SER A 327 4.46 14.91 -10.11
C SER A 327 4.22 16.15 -10.97
N PHE A 328 4.34 16.04 -12.29
CA PHE A 328 4.04 17.14 -13.19
C PHE A 328 2.58 17.58 -13.12
N LEU A 329 1.65 16.62 -13.09
CA LEU A 329 0.23 16.91 -12.93
C LEU A 329 -0.05 17.62 -11.61
N GLY A 330 0.50 17.13 -10.50
CA GLY A 330 0.29 17.75 -9.19
C GLY A 330 0.82 19.18 -9.13
N TYR A 331 2.02 19.42 -9.65
CA TYR A 331 2.59 20.76 -9.74
C TYR A 331 1.72 21.67 -10.63
N TYR A 332 1.31 21.19 -11.81
CA TYR A 332 0.45 21.95 -12.71
C TYR A 332 -0.90 22.31 -12.08
N LEU A 333 -1.54 21.38 -11.38
CA LEU A 333 -2.84 21.63 -10.75
C LEU A 333 -2.74 22.66 -9.61
N ILE A 334 -1.62 22.72 -8.87
CA ILE A 334 -1.41 23.75 -7.86
C ILE A 334 -1.40 25.14 -8.48
N HIS A 335 -0.70 25.31 -9.61
CA HIS A 335 -0.69 26.57 -10.35
C HIS A 335 -2.06 26.89 -10.97
N LEU A 336 -2.72 25.90 -11.58
CA LEU A 336 -4.02 26.08 -12.23
C LEU A 336 -5.10 26.54 -11.23
N PHE A 337 -5.11 25.97 -10.03
CA PHE A 337 -6.07 26.32 -8.98
C PHE A 337 -5.60 27.47 -8.07
N HIS A 338 -4.51 28.17 -8.44
CA HIS A 338 -3.97 29.34 -7.71
C HIS A 338 -3.67 29.03 -6.23
N LEU A 339 -3.12 27.85 -5.96
CA LEU A 339 -2.76 27.36 -4.62
C LEU A 339 -1.30 27.64 -4.25
N VAL A 340 -0.60 28.49 -5.00
CA VAL A 340 0.85 28.75 -4.93
C VAL A 340 1.25 29.47 -3.64
#